data_AF-K6Z049-F1
#
_entry.id   AF-K6Z049-F1
#
_cell.length_a   1.000
_cell.length_b   1.000
_cell.length_c   1.000
_cell.angle_alpha   90.00
_cell.angle_beta   90.00
_cell.angle_gamma   90.00
#
_symmetry.space_group_name_H-M   'P 1'
#
loop_
_entity.id
_entity.type
_entity.pdbx_description
1 polymer ?
#
loop_
_entity_poly.entity_id
_entity_poly.type
_entity_poly.pdbx_seq_one_letter_code
_entity_poly.pdbx_strand_id
1 'polypeptide(L)'
;MLFDNKGKKYLEAMSGLWCTSLGYNNQELIDAASQQLSKLSYSHMFGGKTHQVGIDLAEKISDMVPTKDAKVFFGNSGSDANDTNIKLLRYYFNAIGKPQKYKIIVRERSYHGVTVASASLTGLPVNHTNFDLPFSALGILRTDATQYYHCSHVGELEVERLLFMRIYSASPCAQSIFSRLILISLLHFIGS
;
A
#
# COMPACT_ATOMS: atom_id res chain seq x y z
N MET A 1 -8.72 -12.16 22.78
CA MET A 1 -7.84 -12.49 23.92
C MET A 1 -6.75 -13.42 23.43
N LEU A 2 -5.51 -13.22 23.84
CA LEU A 2 -4.38 -14.11 23.56
C LEU A 2 -3.80 -14.64 24.86
N PHE A 3 -3.05 -15.74 24.77
CA PHE A 3 -2.34 -16.34 25.89
C PHE A 3 -0.87 -16.51 25.51
N ASP A 4 0.04 -16.21 26.43
CA ASP A 4 1.44 -16.58 26.26
C ASP A 4 1.68 -18.06 26.60
N ASN A 5 2.93 -18.51 26.43
CA ASN A 5 3.32 -19.89 26.74
C ASN A 5 3.28 -20.23 28.24
N LYS A 6 3.04 -19.25 29.13
CA LYS A 6 2.83 -19.44 30.57
C LYS A 6 1.35 -19.34 30.95
N GLY A 7 0.44 -19.24 29.97
CA GLY A 7 -0.99 -19.11 30.19
C GLY A 7 -1.44 -17.74 30.67
N LYS A 8 -0.57 -16.72 30.67
CA LYS A 8 -0.99 -15.36 31.00
C LYS A 8 -1.85 -14.81 29.88
N LYS A 9 -3.02 -14.29 30.26
CA LYS A 9 -4.02 -13.74 29.34
C LYS A 9 -3.72 -12.28 29.00
N TYR A 10 -3.87 -11.95 27.72
CA TYR A 10 -3.70 -10.61 27.16
C TYR A 10 -4.95 -10.17 26.40
N LEU A 11 -5.37 -8.92 26.62
CA LEU A 11 -6.22 -8.23 25.68
C LEU A 11 -5.35 -7.76 24.52
N GLU A 12 -5.64 -8.29 23.34
CA GLU A 12 -4.97 -7.88 22.11
C GLU A 12 -5.76 -6.70 21.52
N ALA A 13 -5.13 -5.53 21.42
CA ALA A 13 -5.77 -4.26 21.06
C ALA A 13 -5.19 -3.64 19.77
N MET A 14 -4.29 -4.35 19.07
CA MET A 14 -3.61 -3.89 17.86
C MET A 14 -4.07 -4.65 16.61
N SER A 15 -4.97 -5.63 16.76
CA SER A 15 -5.34 -6.57 15.69
C SER A 15 -4.10 -7.23 15.09
N GLY A 16 -3.19 -7.68 15.98
CA GLY A 16 -1.86 -8.14 15.61
C GLY A 16 -0.98 -6.98 15.13
N LEU A 17 -0.79 -6.88 13.81
CA LEU A 17 -0.17 -5.73 13.18
C LEU A 17 -1.19 -5.08 12.23
N TRP A 18 -2.33 -4.65 12.79
CA TRP A 18 -3.42 -3.99 12.07
C TRP A 18 -4.12 -4.85 11.00
N CYS A 19 -4.06 -6.19 11.13
CA CYS A 19 -4.50 -7.12 10.09
C CYS A 19 -5.54 -8.14 10.54
N THR A 20 -5.68 -8.40 11.84
CA THR A 20 -6.61 -9.40 12.38
C THR A 20 -8.00 -8.81 12.63
N SER A 21 -8.62 -8.20 11.61
CA SER A 21 -9.90 -7.50 11.73
C SER A 21 -11.08 -8.41 12.11
N LEU A 22 -11.02 -9.69 11.74
CA LEU A 22 -12.04 -10.71 12.05
C LEU A 22 -11.78 -11.47 13.36
N GLY A 23 -10.77 -11.04 14.13
CA GLY A 23 -10.35 -11.71 15.36
C GLY A 23 -9.58 -13.02 15.13
N TYR A 24 -9.23 -13.67 16.24
CA TYR A 24 -8.50 -14.93 16.25
C TYR A 24 -9.47 -16.12 16.31
N ASN A 25 -9.07 -17.27 15.78
CA ASN A 25 -9.86 -18.52 15.77
C ASN A 25 -11.23 -18.37 15.10
N ASN A 26 -11.31 -17.63 14.01
CA ASN A 26 -12.52 -17.54 13.20
C ASN A 26 -12.73 -18.87 12.45
N GLN A 27 -13.74 -19.64 12.85
CA GLN A 27 -13.98 -20.98 12.31
C GLN A 27 -14.34 -20.97 10.81
N GLU A 28 -15.07 -19.96 10.35
CA GLU A 28 -15.43 -19.81 8.93
C GLU A 28 -14.17 -19.68 8.05
N LEU A 29 -13.18 -18.88 8.49
CA LEU A 29 -11.90 -18.75 7.79
C LEU A 29 -11.10 -20.06 7.78
N ILE A 30 -11.08 -20.76 8.92
CA ILE A 30 -10.38 -22.04 9.06
C ILE A 30 -10.98 -23.09 8.11
N ASP A 31 -12.30 -23.17 8.06
CA ASP A 31 -13.03 -24.12 7.23
C ASP A 31 -12.83 -23.81 5.74
N ALA A 32 -12.98 -22.54 5.34
CA ALA A 32 -12.77 -22.10 3.96
C ALA A 32 -11.33 -22.38 3.47
N ALA A 33 -10.32 -22.09 4.30
CA ALA A 33 -8.93 -22.37 3.98
C ALA A 33 -8.68 -23.88 3.86
N SER A 34 -9.17 -24.67 4.82
CA SER A 34 -9.01 -26.13 4.82
C SER A 34 -9.65 -26.77 3.59
N GLN A 35 -10.87 -26.36 3.25
CA GLN A 35 -11.58 -26.84 2.07
C GLN A 35 -10.82 -26.53 0.78
N GLN A 36 -10.32 -25.30 0.62
CA GLN A 36 -9.57 -24.93 -0.58
C GLN A 36 -8.24 -25.69 -0.66
N LEU A 37 -7.52 -25.85 0.46
CA LEU A 37 -6.27 -26.61 0.52
C LEU A 37 -6.46 -28.08 0.11
N SER A 38 -7.57 -28.71 0.52
CA SER A 38 -7.91 -30.09 0.10
C SER A 38 -8.28 -30.21 -1.38
N LYS A 39 -8.78 -29.14 -2.01
CA LYS A 39 -9.18 -29.12 -3.42
C LYS A 39 -8.01 -28.80 -4.35
N LEU A 40 -7.28 -27.73 -4.06
CA LEU A 40 -6.12 -27.26 -4.81
C LEU A 40 -5.31 -26.32 -3.91
N SER A 41 -4.18 -26.81 -3.41
CA SER A 41 -3.31 -26.05 -2.52
C SER A 41 -2.59 -24.90 -3.24
N TYR A 42 -2.19 -25.09 -4.50
CA TYR A 42 -1.52 -24.08 -5.30
C TYR A 42 -1.61 -24.36 -6.80
N SER A 43 -1.85 -23.31 -7.59
CA SER A 43 -1.55 -23.26 -9.01
C SER A 43 -1.17 -21.84 -9.38
N HIS A 44 -0.28 -21.70 -10.36
CA HIS A 44 0.14 -20.39 -10.85
C HIS A 44 -0.94 -19.75 -11.76
N MET A 45 -0.95 -18.41 -11.88
CA MET A 45 -1.86 -17.67 -12.78
C MET A 45 -1.17 -17.13 -14.07
N PHE A 46 0.03 -17.63 -14.38
CA PHE A 46 0.79 -17.22 -15.57
C PHE A 46 0.19 -17.78 -16.87
N GLY A 47 0.37 -17.02 -17.97
CA GLY A 47 0.02 -17.44 -19.32
C GLY A 47 -1.47 -17.68 -19.52
N GLY A 48 -2.32 -16.83 -18.92
CA GLY A 48 -3.77 -16.91 -19.02
C GLY A 48 -4.42 -18.03 -18.19
N LYS A 49 -3.63 -18.78 -17.41
CA LYS A 49 -4.17 -19.80 -16.49
C LYS A 49 -4.74 -19.12 -15.24
N THR A 50 -5.77 -19.71 -14.68
CA THR A 50 -6.44 -19.18 -13.49
C THR A 50 -7.17 -20.30 -12.74
N HIS A 51 -7.74 -19.96 -11.59
CA HIS A 51 -8.61 -20.83 -10.79
C HIS A 51 -9.83 -20.02 -10.31
N GLN A 52 -10.95 -20.71 -10.09
CA GLN A 52 -12.24 -20.06 -9.79
C GLN A 52 -12.16 -19.09 -8.60
N VAL A 53 -11.51 -19.50 -7.51
CA VAL A 53 -11.34 -18.65 -6.31
C VAL A 53 -10.66 -17.32 -6.60
N GLY A 54 -9.73 -17.28 -7.56
CA GLY A 54 -9.04 -16.04 -7.93
C GLY A 54 -9.92 -15.11 -8.75
N ILE A 55 -10.79 -15.67 -9.59
CA ILE A 55 -11.81 -14.93 -10.35
C ILE A 55 -12.82 -14.33 -9.38
N ASP A 56 -13.42 -15.15 -8.53
CA ASP A 56 -14.46 -14.74 -7.57
C ASP A 56 -13.96 -13.63 -6.64
N LEU A 57 -12.72 -13.74 -6.15
CA LEU A 57 -12.10 -12.73 -5.31
C LEU A 57 -11.86 -11.41 -6.08
N ALA A 58 -11.40 -11.49 -7.33
CA ALA A 58 -11.14 -10.31 -8.15
C ALA A 58 -12.44 -9.56 -8.47
N GLU A 59 -13.52 -10.27 -8.80
CA GLU A 59 -14.85 -9.71 -9.03
C GLU A 59 -15.38 -9.05 -7.75
N LYS A 60 -15.32 -9.75 -6.61
CA LYS A 60 -15.78 -9.23 -5.33
C LYS A 60 -15.07 -7.94 -4.93
N ILE A 61 -13.75 -7.88 -5.09
CA ILE A 61 -12.96 -6.67 -4.79
C ILE A 61 -13.32 -5.55 -5.77
N SER A 62 -13.49 -5.87 -7.06
CA SER A 62 -13.81 -4.88 -8.09
C SER A 62 -15.15 -4.19 -7.84
N ASP A 63 -16.14 -4.92 -7.31
CA ASP A 63 -17.45 -4.37 -6.93
C ASP A 63 -17.41 -3.46 -5.69
N MET A 64 -16.40 -3.64 -4.82
CA MET A 64 -16.26 -2.88 -3.58
C MET A 64 -15.48 -1.58 -3.76
N VAL A 65 -14.63 -1.48 -4.78
CA VAL A 65 -13.80 -0.30 -5.00
C VAL A 65 -14.54 0.78 -5.80
N PRO A 66 -14.37 2.07 -5.47
CA PRO A 66 -15.02 3.17 -6.20
C PRO A 66 -14.27 3.47 -7.51
N THR A 67 -14.13 2.48 -8.38
CA THR A 67 -13.40 2.60 -9.66
C THR A 67 -14.11 1.79 -10.73
N LYS A 68 -14.53 2.45 -11.80
CA LYS A 68 -15.15 1.78 -12.95
C LYS A 68 -14.14 0.86 -13.61
N ASP A 69 -14.58 -0.34 -13.99
CA ASP A 69 -13.78 -1.34 -14.71
C ASP A 69 -12.47 -1.72 -13.99
N ALA A 70 -12.49 -1.74 -12.65
CA ALA A 70 -11.34 -2.07 -11.82
C ALA A 70 -10.70 -3.41 -12.21
N LYS A 71 -9.36 -3.45 -12.17
CA LYS A 71 -8.57 -4.67 -12.37
C LYS A 71 -7.74 -4.92 -11.13
N VAL A 72 -7.71 -6.16 -10.68
CA VAL A 72 -7.02 -6.59 -9.46
C VAL A 72 -5.75 -7.34 -9.84
N PHE A 73 -4.62 -6.91 -9.29
CA PHE A 73 -3.35 -7.63 -9.36
C PHE A 73 -3.03 -8.15 -7.96
N PHE A 74 -2.92 -9.47 -7.80
CA PHE A 74 -2.66 -10.08 -6.51
C PHE A 74 -1.17 -10.14 -6.18
N GLY A 75 -0.87 -9.94 -4.90
CA GLY A 75 0.44 -10.09 -4.30
C GLY A 75 0.33 -10.81 -2.96
N ASN A 76 1.40 -10.84 -2.18
CA ASN A 76 1.45 -11.52 -0.89
C ASN A 76 1.58 -10.54 0.28
N SER A 77 1.81 -9.26 0.02
CA SER A 77 2.08 -8.26 1.05
C SER A 77 1.76 -6.85 0.58
N GLY A 78 1.62 -5.91 1.53
CA GLY A 78 1.54 -4.49 1.18
C GLY A 78 2.81 -3.95 0.51
N SER A 79 3.98 -4.57 0.76
CA SER A 79 5.26 -4.14 0.15
C SER A 79 5.31 -4.49 -1.33
N ASP A 80 4.97 -5.73 -1.71
CA ASP A 80 4.96 -6.13 -3.13
C ASP A 80 3.83 -5.46 -3.93
N ALA A 81 2.72 -5.11 -3.28
CA ALA A 81 1.68 -4.29 -3.87
C ALA A 81 2.22 -2.91 -4.27
N ASN A 82 3.01 -2.27 -3.40
CA ASN A 82 3.62 -0.97 -3.71
C ASN A 82 4.76 -1.08 -4.74
N ASP A 83 5.55 -2.16 -4.74
CA ASP A 83 6.53 -2.40 -5.81
C ASP A 83 5.84 -2.57 -7.16
N THR A 84 4.71 -3.28 -7.19
CA THR A 84 3.86 -3.44 -8.38
C THR A 84 3.32 -2.08 -8.84
N ASN A 85 2.85 -1.24 -7.92
CA ASN A 85 2.38 0.11 -8.25
C ASN A 85 3.47 0.95 -8.90
N ILE A 86 4.70 0.95 -8.37
CA ILE A 86 5.84 1.66 -8.98
C ILE A 86 6.08 1.17 -10.41
N LYS A 87 6.09 -0.16 -10.61
CA LYS A 87 6.28 -0.76 -11.93
C LYS A 87 5.19 -0.35 -12.92
N LEU A 88 3.92 -0.41 -12.50
CA LEU A 88 2.79 -0.06 -13.35
C LEU A 88 2.79 1.43 -13.72
N LEU A 89 3.08 2.33 -12.78
CA LEU A 89 3.21 3.76 -13.05
C LEU A 89 4.28 4.05 -14.10
N ARG A 90 5.47 3.48 -13.90
CA ARG A 90 6.58 3.65 -14.84
C ARG A 90 6.27 3.05 -16.20
N TYR A 91 5.69 1.86 -16.24
CA TYR A 91 5.28 1.21 -17.49
C TYR A 91 4.25 2.06 -18.24
N TYR A 92 3.21 2.54 -17.56
CA TYR A 92 2.17 3.37 -18.13
C TYR A 92 2.75 4.62 -18.80
N PHE A 93 3.56 5.39 -18.08
CA PHE A 93 4.12 6.63 -18.63
C PHE A 93 5.11 6.40 -19.77
N ASN A 94 5.87 5.30 -19.75
CA ASN A 94 6.67 4.89 -20.90
C ASN A 94 5.78 4.56 -22.11
N ALA A 95 4.71 3.78 -21.91
CA ALA A 95 3.82 3.34 -22.97
C ALA A 95 3.08 4.51 -23.67
N ILE A 96 2.80 5.60 -22.94
CA ILE A 96 2.17 6.80 -23.51
C ILE A 96 3.18 7.88 -23.97
N GLY A 97 4.48 7.54 -24.08
CA GLY A 97 5.51 8.46 -24.58
C GLY A 97 5.88 9.60 -23.63
N LYS A 98 5.65 9.43 -22.32
CA LYS A 98 5.99 10.40 -21.27
C LYS A 98 7.01 9.83 -20.26
N PRO A 99 8.17 9.28 -20.69
CA PRO A 99 9.12 8.58 -19.82
C PRO A 99 9.70 9.46 -18.70
N GLN A 100 9.68 10.78 -18.84
CA GLN A 100 10.08 11.75 -17.82
C GLN A 100 9.12 11.81 -16.62
N LYS A 101 7.89 11.28 -16.75
CA LYS A 101 6.91 11.20 -15.67
C LYS A 101 7.14 9.92 -14.84
N TYR A 102 8.19 9.92 -14.03
CA TYR A 102 8.54 8.77 -13.17
C TYR A 102 8.76 9.13 -11.70
N LYS A 103 8.70 10.42 -11.34
CA LYS A 103 8.96 10.84 -9.96
C LYS A 103 7.78 10.51 -9.07
N ILE A 104 8.07 10.05 -7.85
CA ILE A 104 7.05 9.68 -6.86
C ILE A 104 7.26 10.55 -5.62
N ILE A 105 6.22 11.29 -5.24
CA ILE A 105 6.22 12.10 -4.03
C ILE A 105 5.62 11.27 -2.89
N VAL A 106 6.38 11.14 -1.81
CA VAL A 106 5.99 10.48 -0.56
C VAL A 106 6.14 11.43 0.62
N ARG A 107 5.60 11.05 1.79
CA ARG A 107 5.61 11.91 2.98
C ARG A 107 6.64 11.45 3.99
N GLU A 108 7.19 12.39 4.73
CA GLU A 108 7.83 12.09 6.01
C GLU A 108 6.84 11.38 6.95
N ARG A 109 7.36 10.46 7.77
CA ARG A 109 6.58 9.61 8.70
C ARG A 109 5.53 8.70 8.06
N SER A 110 5.58 8.51 6.74
CA SER A 110 4.73 7.53 6.04
C SER A 110 5.31 6.11 6.12
N TYR A 111 4.48 5.09 5.98
CA TYR A 111 4.91 3.69 5.87
C TYR A 111 4.28 3.08 4.63
N HIS A 112 5.12 2.53 3.77
CA HIS A 112 4.73 1.96 2.48
C HIS A 112 5.30 0.56 2.24
N GLY A 113 6.04 -0.01 3.20
CA GLY A 113 6.59 -1.36 3.10
C GLY A 113 8.08 -1.43 3.39
N VAL A 114 8.64 -2.62 3.16
CA VAL A 114 10.00 -3.00 3.54
C VAL A 114 10.81 -3.69 2.44
N THR A 115 10.26 -3.89 1.24
CA THR A 115 11.10 -4.24 0.06
C THR A 115 11.95 -3.04 -0.34
N VAL A 116 13.03 -3.21 -1.12
CA VAL A 116 13.93 -2.07 -1.45
C VAL A 116 13.19 -0.87 -2.06
N ALA A 117 12.24 -1.10 -2.97
CA ALA A 117 11.49 -0.02 -3.60
C ALA A 117 10.40 0.55 -2.67
N SER A 118 9.61 -0.29 -2.00
CA SER A 118 8.60 0.18 -1.04
C SER A 118 9.19 0.83 0.23
N ALA A 119 10.35 0.37 0.72
CA ALA A 119 11.12 1.02 1.78
C ALA A 119 11.64 2.39 1.34
N SER A 120 11.93 2.54 0.04
CA SER A 120 12.28 3.85 -0.53
C SER A 120 11.11 4.84 -0.45
N LEU A 121 9.86 4.34 -0.53
CA LEU A 121 8.65 5.12 -0.33
C LEU A 121 8.37 5.44 1.15
N THR A 122 8.73 4.54 2.07
CA THR A 122 8.58 4.74 3.52
C THR A 122 9.36 5.97 3.99
N GLY A 123 8.77 6.78 4.86
CA GLY A 123 9.35 7.99 5.46
C GLY A 123 9.79 7.80 6.92
N LEU A 124 10.28 6.61 7.28
CA LEU A 124 10.76 6.28 8.62
C LEU A 124 12.26 5.95 8.57
N PRO A 125 13.13 6.63 9.32
CA PRO A 125 14.58 6.43 9.25
C PRO A 125 15.04 4.99 9.51
N VAL A 126 14.35 4.27 10.39
CA VAL A 126 14.67 2.86 10.70
C VAL A 126 14.54 1.93 9.49
N ASN A 127 13.78 2.31 8.47
CA ASN A 127 13.65 1.58 7.22
C ASN A 127 14.76 1.92 6.21
N HIS A 128 15.59 2.94 6.49
CA HIS A 128 16.60 3.46 5.56
C HIS A 128 18.02 3.19 6.03
N THR A 129 18.27 3.36 7.33
CA THR A 129 19.61 3.25 7.93
C THR A 129 20.24 1.89 7.60
N ASN A 130 21.43 1.91 7.01
CA ASN A 130 22.23 0.75 6.61
C ASN A 130 21.65 -0.10 5.46
N PHE A 131 20.70 0.42 4.69
CA PHE A 131 20.09 -0.31 3.56
C PHE A 131 20.43 0.25 2.16
N ASP A 132 21.15 1.37 2.08
CA ASP A 132 21.59 2.01 0.82
C ASP A 132 20.47 2.13 -0.23
N LEU A 133 19.30 2.59 0.22
CA LEU A 133 18.09 2.62 -0.60
C LEU A 133 18.25 3.53 -1.84
N PRO A 134 17.79 3.09 -3.03
CA PRO A 134 18.06 3.77 -4.29
C PRO A 134 17.08 4.93 -4.58
N PHE A 135 16.95 5.89 -3.65
CA PHE A 135 15.97 6.97 -3.73
C PHE A 135 16.02 7.74 -5.06
N SER A 136 17.21 8.16 -5.49
CA SER A 136 17.40 8.93 -6.73
C SER A 136 17.08 8.11 -7.98
N ALA A 137 17.47 6.83 -8.02
CA ALA A 137 17.21 5.95 -9.15
C ALA A 137 15.71 5.66 -9.32
N LEU A 138 14.98 5.57 -8.20
CA LEU A 138 13.52 5.43 -8.19
C LEU A 138 12.77 6.76 -8.34
N GLY A 139 13.47 7.89 -8.33
CA GLY A 139 12.85 9.22 -8.47
C GLY A 139 11.98 9.61 -7.26
N ILE A 140 12.35 9.19 -6.06
CA ILE A 140 11.59 9.47 -4.84
C ILE A 140 11.86 10.90 -4.37
N LEU A 141 10.79 11.66 -4.18
CA LEU A 141 10.76 12.99 -3.57
C LEU A 141 10.00 12.92 -2.25
N ARG A 142 10.43 13.69 -1.25
CA ARG A 142 9.77 13.75 0.06
C ARG A 142 9.18 15.13 0.31
N THR A 143 7.99 15.13 0.89
CA THR A 143 7.31 16.31 1.44
C THR A 143 7.06 16.09 2.93
N ASP A 144 6.78 17.17 3.64
CA ASP A 144 6.49 17.12 5.07
C ASP A 144 5.30 16.22 5.45
N ALA A 145 5.33 15.71 6.67
CA ALA A 145 4.22 14.97 7.25
C ALA A 145 2.99 15.89 7.45
N THR A 146 1.78 15.35 7.40
CA THR A 146 0.54 16.12 7.61
C THR A 146 0.14 16.24 9.08
N GLN A 147 1.00 15.81 10.01
CA GLN A 147 0.69 15.81 11.44
C GLN A 147 0.82 17.23 11.99
N TYR A 148 -0.32 17.91 12.18
CA TYR A 148 -0.36 19.30 12.66
C TYR A 148 0.43 19.46 13.97
N TYR A 149 0.09 18.68 15.00
CA TYR A 149 0.67 18.82 16.34
C TYR A 149 2.22 18.83 16.40
N HIS A 150 2.88 18.07 15.53
CA HIS A 150 4.33 17.93 15.55
C HIS A 150 5.05 18.62 14.40
N CYS A 151 4.33 18.99 13.35
CA CYS A 151 4.96 19.41 12.11
C CYS A 151 4.45 20.78 11.64
N SER A 152 3.44 21.37 12.30
CA SER A 152 2.90 22.70 11.99
C SER A 152 3.97 23.78 12.02
N HIS A 153 3.88 24.71 11.08
CA HIS A 153 4.67 25.94 11.13
C HIS A 153 4.03 26.96 12.09
N VAL A 154 4.83 27.90 12.59
CA VAL A 154 4.32 28.96 13.48
C VAL A 154 3.27 29.77 12.73
N GLY A 155 2.05 29.82 13.27
CA GLY A 155 0.92 30.53 12.68
C GLY A 155 0.12 29.76 11.63
N GLU A 156 0.51 28.52 11.30
CA GLU A 156 -0.25 27.63 10.42
C GLU A 156 -1.49 27.11 11.16
N LEU A 157 -2.65 27.10 10.51
CA LEU A 157 -3.86 26.45 11.01
C LEU A 157 -3.90 24.97 10.60
N GLU A 158 -4.60 24.14 11.39
CA GLU A 158 -4.73 22.70 11.09
C GLU A 158 -5.33 22.44 9.69
N VAL A 159 -6.30 23.26 9.28
CA VAL A 159 -6.92 23.18 7.96
C VAL A 159 -5.92 23.51 6.83
N GLU A 160 -4.96 24.41 7.08
CA GLU A 160 -3.95 24.79 6.09
C GLU A 160 -2.95 23.65 5.87
N ARG A 161 -2.58 22.95 6.94
CA ARG A 161 -1.70 21.78 6.87
C ARG A 161 -2.30 20.62 6.09
N LEU A 162 -3.62 20.46 6.16
CA LEU A 162 -4.35 19.50 5.32
C LEU A 162 -4.38 19.94 3.84
N LEU A 163 -4.36 21.25 3.56
CA LEU A 163 -4.38 21.83 2.21
C LEU A 163 -3.02 21.95 1.52
N PHE A 164 -1.90 22.00 2.27
CA PHE A 164 -0.52 22.12 1.75
C PHE A 164 -0.17 21.04 0.70
N MET A 165 -0.92 19.93 0.69
CA MET A 165 -0.84 18.86 -0.31
C MET A 165 -1.13 19.32 -1.76
N ARG A 166 -1.84 20.43 -1.98
CA ARG A 166 -2.12 20.93 -3.35
C ARG A 166 -0.87 21.46 -4.07
N ILE A 167 0.14 21.97 -3.34
CA ILE A 167 1.25 22.72 -3.94
C ILE A 167 2.24 21.79 -4.66
N TYR A 168 2.47 20.57 -4.17
CA TYR A 168 3.39 19.61 -4.81
C TYR A 168 2.77 18.80 -5.95
N SER A 169 1.43 18.78 -6.05
CA SER A 169 0.70 18.10 -7.13
C SER A 169 0.77 18.81 -8.48
N ALA A 170 1.34 20.02 -8.54
CA ALA A 170 1.47 20.82 -9.76
C ALA A 170 2.75 20.52 -10.57
N SER A 171 3.64 19.62 -10.10
CA SER A 171 4.81 19.24 -10.90
C SER A 171 4.38 18.32 -12.05
N PRO A 172 4.59 18.71 -13.33
CA PRO A 172 4.10 17.94 -14.47
C PRO A 172 4.73 16.54 -14.56
N CYS A 173 5.81 16.27 -13.81
CA CYS A 173 6.57 15.02 -13.84
C CYS A 173 6.37 14.11 -12.62
N ALA A 174 5.52 14.47 -11.66
CA ALA A 174 5.39 13.75 -10.39
C ALA A 174 4.01 13.12 -10.19
N GLN A 175 3.98 11.99 -9.48
CA GLN A 175 2.78 11.34 -8.96
C GLN A 175 2.87 11.24 -7.44
N SER A 176 1.75 11.31 -6.75
CA SER A 176 1.69 11.22 -5.29
C SER A 176 1.13 9.87 -4.84
N ILE A 177 1.84 9.17 -3.96
CA ILE A 177 1.28 8.01 -3.24
C ILE A 177 0.87 8.51 -1.85
N PHE A 178 -0.42 8.53 -1.59
CA PHE A 178 -0.96 8.90 -0.28
C PHE A 178 -1.40 7.64 0.47
N SER A 179 -0.94 7.47 1.71
CA SER A 179 -1.64 6.59 2.63
C SER A 179 -2.92 7.28 3.10
N ARG A 180 -4.07 6.87 2.56
CA ARG A 180 -5.28 6.84 3.38
C ARG A 180 -5.10 5.65 4.31
N LEU A 181 -5.39 5.82 5.60
CA LEU A 181 -5.25 4.73 6.59
C LEU A 181 -5.92 3.45 6.04
N ILE A 182 -5.09 2.40 5.88
CA ILE A 182 -5.43 0.97 5.75
C ILE A 182 -5.84 0.44 4.34
N LEU A 183 -5.01 -0.50 3.87
CA LEU A 183 -5.18 -1.64 2.95
C LEU A 183 -5.65 -1.51 1.48
N ILE A 184 -5.86 -0.31 0.92
CA ILE A 184 -6.01 -0.17 -0.55
C ILE A 184 -5.18 1.02 -1.01
N SER A 185 -4.04 0.75 -1.67
CA SER A 185 -3.30 1.78 -2.39
C SER A 185 -4.12 2.23 -3.60
N LEU A 186 -5.11 3.11 -3.39
CA LEU A 186 -5.84 3.79 -4.44
C LEU A 186 -4.95 4.90 -5.03
N LEU A 187 -4.43 4.65 -6.22
CA LEU A 187 -3.78 5.68 -7.04
C LEU A 187 -4.85 6.67 -7.53
N HIS A 188 -4.81 7.91 -7.04
CA HIS A 188 -5.53 9.01 -7.68
C HIS A 188 -4.63 9.62 -8.75
N PHE A 189 -4.98 9.43 -10.01
CA PHE A 189 -4.39 10.18 -11.11
C PHE A 189 -4.96 11.61 -11.09
N ILE A 190 -4.14 12.57 -10.71
CA ILE A 190 -4.48 13.99 -10.85
C ILE A 190 -4.24 14.39 -12.31
N GLY A 191 -5.32 14.53 -13.07
CA GLY A 191 -5.46 15.43 -14.23
C GLY A 191 -4.69 15.10 -15.51
N SER A 192 -5.47 14.80 -16.56
CA SER A 192 -5.14 15.00 -17.98
C SER A 192 -4.95 16.48 -18.31
#